data_AF-H3S955-F1
#
_entry.id   AF-H3S955-F1
#
_cell.length_a   1.000
_cell.length_b   1.000
_cell.length_c   1.000
_cell.angle_alpha   90.00
_cell.angle_beta   90.00
_cell.angle_gamma   90.00
#
_symmetry.space_group_name_H-M   'P 1'
#
loop_
_entity.id
_entity.type
_entity.pdbx_description
1 polymer ?
#
loop_
_entity_poly.entity_id
_entity_poly.type
_entity_poly.pdbx_seq_one_letter_code
_entity_poly.pdbx_strand_id
1 'polypeptide(L)'
;MEEEFRLIGQAEQALRGQKLGNLPVRIIARGVQPDLTSIGFSKEGSRKLDEIWQACQRKMLNLSTESKLIIAVNSGHNISDDEPEPVVRVIRDLLASVQGQG
;
A
#
# COMPACT_ATOMS: atom_id res chain seq x y z
N MET A 1 9.14 6.82 -19.99
CA MET A 1 9.68 5.74 -19.12
C MET A 1 10.85 6.25 -18.28
N GLU A 2 11.97 6.73 -18.86
CA GLU A 2 13.10 7.27 -18.06
C GLU A 2 12.72 8.46 -17.16
N GLU A 3 11.93 9.39 -17.69
CA GLU A 3 11.45 10.53 -16.91
C GLU A 3 10.52 10.12 -15.75
N GLU A 4 9.65 9.14 -15.98
CA GLU A 4 8.74 8.61 -14.96
C GLU A 4 9.52 7.94 -13.82
N PHE A 5 10.53 7.11 -14.12
CA PHE A 5 11.41 6.53 -13.11
C PHE A 5 12.17 7.61 -12.31
N ARG A 6 12.65 8.67 -12.97
CA ARG A 6 13.30 9.81 -12.32
C ARG A 6 12.34 10.51 -11.34
N LEU A 7 11.10 10.74 -11.76
CA LEU A 7 10.07 11.39 -10.93
C LEU A 7 9.67 10.53 -9.73
N ILE A 8 9.54 9.20 -9.90
CA ILE A 8 9.29 8.26 -8.80
C ILE A 8 10.43 8.34 -7.77
N GLY A 9 11.68 8.34 -8.23
CA GLY A 9 12.84 8.45 -7.35
C GLY A 9 12.87 9.77 -6.56
N GLN A 10 12.57 10.89 -7.22
CA GLN A 10 12.50 12.20 -6.56
C GLN A 10 11.35 12.28 -5.55
N ALA A 11 10.19 11.73 -5.89
CA ALA A 11 9.05 11.67 -4.98
C ALA A 11 9.36 10.80 -3.75
N GLU A 12 9.97 9.62 -3.94
CA GLU A 12 10.39 8.75 -2.83
C GLU A 12 11.36 9.47 -1.90
N GLN A 13 12.36 10.14 -2.47
CA GLN A 13 13.36 10.86 -1.69
C GLN A 13 12.75 12.02 -0.89
N ALA A 14 11.82 12.78 -1.48
CA ALA A 14 11.12 13.88 -0.80
C ALA A 14 10.19 13.40 0.32
N LEU A 15 9.66 12.19 0.20
CA LEU A 15 8.76 11.57 1.17
C LEU A 15 9.50 10.76 2.24
N ARG A 16 10.78 10.42 2.03
CA ARG A 16 11.56 9.60 2.95
C ARG A 16 11.67 10.26 4.33
N GLY A 17 11.24 9.52 5.35
CA GLY A 17 11.31 9.96 6.75
C GLY A 17 10.24 10.97 7.16
N GLN A 18 9.31 11.31 6.26
CA GLN A 18 8.23 12.24 6.59
C GLN A 18 7.26 11.65 7.61
N LYS A 19 6.74 12.54 8.46
CA LYS A 19 5.67 12.25 9.42
C LYS A 19 4.49 13.16 9.09
N LEU A 20 3.33 12.56 8.92
CA LEU A 20 2.08 13.21 8.54
C LEU A 20 1.23 13.63 9.75
N GLY A 21 1.80 13.56 10.97
CA GLY A 21 1.11 13.92 12.20
C GLY A 21 -0.15 13.09 12.39
N ASN A 22 -1.29 13.76 12.56
CA ASN A 22 -2.62 13.17 12.73
C ASN A 22 -3.44 13.10 11.43
N LEU A 23 -2.83 13.39 10.26
CA LEU A 23 -3.54 13.28 9.00
C LEU A 23 -4.00 11.82 8.80
N PRO A 24 -5.30 11.56 8.56
CA PRO A 24 -5.79 10.19 8.37
C PRO A 24 -5.13 9.50 7.16
N VAL A 25 -4.51 8.34 7.37
CA VAL A 25 -3.85 7.55 6.31
C VAL A 25 -4.46 6.15 6.24
N ARG A 26 -4.73 5.67 5.02
CA ARG A 26 -5.25 4.32 4.78
C ARG A 26 -4.35 3.60 3.79
N ILE A 27 -3.81 2.47 4.22
CA ILE A 27 -2.98 1.60 3.40
C ILE A 27 -3.87 0.41 3.01
N ILE A 28 -4.08 0.20 1.72
CA ILE A 28 -4.81 -0.95 1.20
C ILE A 28 -3.77 -1.90 0.60
N ALA A 29 -3.59 -3.06 1.24
CA ALA A 29 -2.62 -4.06 0.82
C ALA A 29 -3.34 -5.31 0.32
N ARG A 30 -2.69 -6.01 -0.61
CA ARG A 30 -3.18 -7.26 -1.19
C ARG A 30 -3.21 -8.39 -0.17
N GLY A 31 -4.17 -9.28 -0.33
CA GLY A 31 -4.29 -10.54 0.43
C GLY A 31 -3.68 -11.74 -0.28
N VAL A 32 -3.63 -11.74 -1.62
CA VAL A 32 -3.12 -12.86 -2.42
C VAL A 32 -1.63 -12.66 -2.69
N GLN A 33 -0.84 -13.63 -2.24
CA GLN A 33 0.59 -13.69 -2.51
C GLN A 33 0.85 -14.06 -3.98
N PRO A 34 1.73 -13.32 -4.69
CA PRO A 34 2.10 -13.66 -6.05
C PRO A 34 3.03 -14.87 -6.08
N ASP A 35 2.85 -15.71 -7.09
CA ASP A 35 3.84 -16.72 -7.45
C ASP A 35 4.81 -16.14 -8.48
N LEU A 36 6.02 -15.82 -8.02
CA LEU A 36 7.08 -15.25 -8.85
C LEU A 36 7.99 -16.34 -9.48
N THR A 37 7.65 -17.62 -9.33
CA THR A 37 8.44 -18.69 -9.97
C THR A 37 8.37 -18.64 -11.50
N SER A 38 7.26 -18.14 -12.04
CA SER A 38 7.06 -17.91 -13.48
C SER A 38 8.04 -16.90 -14.09
N ILE A 39 8.61 -16.01 -13.27
CA ILE A 39 9.58 -14.99 -13.69
C ILE A 39 11.00 -15.27 -13.15
N GLY A 40 11.28 -16.52 -12.75
CA GLY A 40 12.64 -17.00 -12.44
C GLY A 40 13.06 -16.96 -10.97
N PHE A 41 12.16 -16.61 -10.04
CA PHE A 41 12.46 -16.73 -8.60
C PHE A 41 12.33 -18.18 -8.12
N SER A 42 13.12 -18.56 -7.11
CA SER A 42 12.84 -19.80 -6.36
C SER A 42 11.57 -19.64 -5.52
N LYS A 43 10.92 -20.75 -5.14
CA LYS A 43 9.76 -20.71 -4.23
C LYS A 43 10.08 -19.98 -2.92
N GLU A 44 11.27 -20.24 -2.37
CA GLU A 44 11.75 -19.56 -1.17
C GLU A 44 11.98 -18.07 -1.40
N GLY A 45 12.57 -17.70 -2.54
CA GLY A 45 12.77 -16.30 -2.93
C GLY A 45 11.44 -15.55 -3.08
N SER A 46 10.46 -16.17 -3.74
CA SER A 46 9.09 -15.62 -3.87
C SER A 46 8.44 -15.41 -2.51
N ARG A 47 8.59 -16.39 -1.61
CA ARG A 47 8.10 -16.28 -0.22
C ARG A 47 8.77 -15.15 0.53
N LYS A 48 10.09 -15.04 0.42
CA LYS A 48 10.87 -14.02 1.14
C LYS A 48 10.58 -12.61 0.65
N LEU A 49 10.41 -12.44 -0.65
CA LEU A 49 10.02 -11.15 -1.23
C LEU A 49 8.64 -10.72 -0.75
N ASP A 50 7.67 -11.64 -0.70
CA ASP A 50 6.34 -11.29 -0.19
C ASP A 50 6.37 -10.94 1.31
N GLU A 51 7.15 -11.66 2.13
CA GLU A 51 7.35 -11.28 3.54
C GLU A 51 7.88 -9.85 3.68
N ILE A 52 8.88 -9.49 2.87
CA ILE A 52 9.47 -8.14 2.86
C ILE A 52 8.43 -7.11 2.40
N TRP A 53 7.69 -7.42 1.33
CA TRP A 53 6.62 -6.56 0.80
C TRP A 53 5.58 -6.25 1.88
N GLN A 54 5.05 -7.29 2.53
CA GLN A 54 4.06 -7.17 3.59
C GLN A 54 4.61 -6.42 4.82
N ALA A 55 5.90 -6.61 5.15
CA ALA A 55 6.55 -5.85 6.21
C ALA A 55 6.68 -4.36 5.85
N CYS A 56 7.01 -4.03 4.61
CA CYS A 56 7.05 -2.64 4.14
C CYS A 56 5.68 -1.96 4.21
N GLN A 57 4.62 -2.65 3.79
CA GLN A 57 3.24 -2.16 3.92
C GLN A 57 2.87 -1.88 5.39
N ARG A 58 3.24 -2.77 6.32
CA ARG A 58 3.06 -2.54 7.76
C ARG A 58 3.86 -1.35 8.28
N LYS A 59 5.09 -1.14 7.80
CA LYS A 59 5.91 0.02 8.21
C LYS A 59 5.29 1.35 7.85
N MET A 60 4.45 1.43 6.82
CA MET A 60 3.72 2.65 6.44
C MET A 60 2.75 3.13 7.51
N LEU A 61 2.34 2.26 8.47
CA LEU A 61 1.57 2.70 9.64
C LEU A 61 2.31 3.75 10.49
N ASN A 62 3.64 3.83 10.36
CA ASN A 62 4.42 4.85 11.08
C ASN A 62 4.39 6.23 10.43
N LEU A 63 3.72 6.41 9.28
CA LEU A 63 3.62 7.70 8.60
C LEU A 63 2.71 8.67 9.36
N SER A 64 1.68 8.19 10.04
CA SER A 64 0.68 9.00 10.74
C SER A 64 0.26 8.32 12.04
N THR A 65 -0.13 9.09 13.05
CA THR A 65 -0.78 8.57 14.26
C THR A 65 -2.18 8.03 13.97
N GLU A 66 -2.80 8.45 12.86
CA GLU A 66 -4.13 8.04 12.39
C GLU A 66 -4.07 7.15 11.14
N SER A 67 -3.10 6.24 11.12
CA SER A 67 -2.92 5.27 10.04
C SER A 67 -3.69 3.97 10.28
N LYS A 68 -4.22 3.37 9.21
CA LYS A 68 -4.84 2.03 9.26
C LYS A 68 -4.42 1.20 8.05
N LEU A 69 -4.22 -0.10 8.27
CA LEU A 69 -3.95 -1.09 7.23
C LEU A 69 -5.21 -1.91 6.97
N ILE A 70 -5.60 -2.01 5.71
CA ILE A 70 -6.74 -2.77 5.21
C ILE A 70 -6.20 -3.83 4.26
N ILE A 71 -6.60 -5.09 4.47
CA ILE A 71 -6.22 -6.19 3.57
C ILE A 71 -7.39 -6.49 2.63
N ALA A 72 -7.16 -6.32 1.33
CA ALA A 72 -8.04 -6.78 0.28
C ALA A 72 -7.78 -8.27 0.06
N VAL A 73 -8.49 -9.11 0.82
CA VAL A 73 -8.16 -10.53 1.04
C VAL A 73 -8.16 -11.33 -0.26
N ASN A 74 -8.92 -10.89 -1.28
CA ASN A 74 -9.07 -11.60 -2.54
C ASN A 74 -8.26 -10.97 -3.70
N SER A 75 -7.51 -9.89 -3.45
CA SER A 75 -6.75 -9.19 -4.50
C SER A 75 -5.30 -9.60 -4.60
N GLY A 76 -4.79 -9.58 -5.83
CA GLY A 76 -3.37 -9.66 -6.18
C GLY A 76 -2.73 -8.26 -6.29
N HIS A 77 -2.02 -7.98 -7.38
CA HIS A 77 -1.27 -6.72 -7.50
C HIS A 77 -2.17 -5.50 -7.72
N ASN A 78 -3.23 -5.66 -8.53
CA ASN A 78 -4.09 -4.56 -8.95
C ASN A 78 -5.39 -4.58 -8.14
N ILE A 79 -5.32 -4.15 -6.88
CA ILE A 79 -6.46 -4.19 -5.95
C ILE A 79 -7.70 -3.50 -6.52
N SER A 80 -7.53 -2.36 -7.20
CA SER A 80 -8.65 -1.62 -7.79
C SER A 80 -9.37 -2.38 -8.90
N ASP A 81 -8.68 -3.30 -9.58
CA ASP A 81 -9.25 -4.14 -10.63
C ASP A 81 -9.80 -5.44 -10.03
N ASP A 82 -9.07 -6.04 -9.09
CA ASP A 82 -9.37 -7.35 -8.50
C ASP A 82 -10.51 -7.30 -7.45
N GLU A 83 -10.51 -6.29 -6.58
CA GLU A 83 -11.49 -6.10 -5.49
C GLU A 83 -11.71 -4.58 -5.29
N PRO A 84 -12.52 -3.93 -6.16
CA PRO A 84 -12.73 -2.48 -6.11
C PRO A 84 -13.47 -2.00 -4.87
N GLU A 85 -14.33 -2.84 -4.26
CA GLU A 85 -15.20 -2.44 -3.16
C GLU A 85 -14.44 -1.99 -1.90
N PRO A 86 -13.39 -2.71 -1.41
CA PRO A 86 -12.49 -2.20 -0.38
C PRO A 86 -11.97 -0.79 -0.66
N VAL A 87 -11.57 -0.49 -1.89
CA VAL A 87 -11.05 0.83 -2.28
C VAL A 87 -12.12 1.89 -2.14
N VAL A 88 -13.29 1.66 -2.74
CA VAL A 88 -14.43 2.59 -2.68
C VAL A 88 -14.88 2.83 -1.25
N ARG A 89 -14.98 1.77 -0.43
CA ARG A 89 -15.36 1.88 0.98
C ARG A 89 -14.35 2.72 1.76
N VAL A 90 -13.06 2.43 1.63
CA VAL A 90 -12.00 3.18 2.32
C VAL A 90 -12.05 4.67 1.97
N ILE A 91 -12.26 5.02 0.70
CA ILE A 91 -12.38 6.42 0.28
C ILE A 91 -13.60 7.09 0.92
N ARG A 92 -14.77 6.44 0.88
CA ARG A 92 -16.01 6.99 1.47
C ARG A 92 -15.88 7.18 2.98
N ASP A 93 -15.37 6.17 3.68
CA ASP A 93 -15.18 6.21 5.13
C ASP A 93 -14.17 7.31 5.53
N LEU A 94 -13.12 7.46 4.73
CA LEU A 94 -12.13 8.52 4.94
C LEU A 94 -12.78 9.90 4.78
N LEU A 95 -13.50 10.15 3.68
CA LEU A 95 -14.19 11.41 3.42
C LEU A 95 -15.19 11.76 4.53
N ALA A 96 -16.02 10.79 4.94
CA ALA A 96 -16.95 10.97 6.05
C ALA A 96 -16.22 11.33 7.35
N SER A 97 -15.07 10.69 7.63
CA SER A 97 -14.30 10.96 8.84
C SER A 97 -13.70 12.36 8.89
N VAL A 98 -13.31 12.96 7.75
CA VAL A 98 -12.77 14.33 7.70
C VAL A 98 -13.86 15.39 7.66
N GLN A 99 -15.01 15.11 7.02
CA GLN A 99 -16.14 16.06 6.96
C GLN A 99 -16.82 16.24 8.31
N GLY A 100 -16.82 15.22 9.18
CA GLY A 100 -17.33 15.31 10.55
C GLY A 100 -16.38 15.97 11.55
N GLN A 101 -15.19 16.42 11.12
CA GLN A 101 -14.18 17.09 11.95
C GLN A 101 -14.15 18.62 11.76
N GLY A 102 -15.10 19.18 11.00
CA GLY A 102 -15.25 20.62 10.73
C GLY A 102 -16.33 21.28 11.57
#